data_AF-A0A7C1K5Y2-F1
#
_entry.id   AF-A0A7C1K5Y2-F1
#
_cell.length_a   1.000
_cell.length_b   1.000
_cell.length_c   1.000
_cell.angle_alpha   90.00
_cell.angle_beta   90.00
_cell.angle_gamma   90.00
#
_symmetry.space_group_name_H-M   'P 1'
#
loop_
_entity.id
_entity.type
_entity.pdbx_description
1 polymer ?
#
loop_
_entity_poly.entity_id
_entity_poly.type
_entity_poly.pdbx_seq_one_letter_code
_entity_poly.pdbx_strand_id
1 'polypeptide(L)' 'MIRIGDFSRLSRVSVKTLRFYDEIGLLKPVAVDRFTGYRYYEFSQL' A
#
# COMPACT_ATOMS: atom_id res chain seq x y z
N MET A 1 4.15 -8.89 5.66
CA MET A 1 3.41 -8.15 4.61
C MET A 1 2.06 -7.72 5.15
N ILE A 2 1.72 -6.45 4.99
CA ILE A 2 0.51 -5.78 5.50
C ILE A 2 -0.36 -5.43 4.29
N ARG A 3 -1.66 -5.75 4.32
CA ARG A 3 -2.57 -5.35 3.22
C ARG A 3 -2.77 -3.84 3.21
N ILE A 4 -3.01 -3.26 2.04
CA ILE A 4 -3.23 -1.81 1.90
C ILE A 4 -4.26 -1.21 2.87
N GLY A 5 -5.32 -1.96 3.20
CA GLY A 5 -6.32 -1.51 4.18
C GLY A 5 -5.81 -1.50 5.62
N ASP A 6 -4.97 -2.46 5.99
CA ASP A 6 -4.35 -2.53 7.32
C ASP A 6 -3.26 -1.44 7.44
N PHE A 7 -2.46 -1.26 6.38
CA PHE A 7 -1.44 -0.21 6.28
C PHE A 7 -2.05 1.19 6.35
N SER A 8 -3.20 1.39 5.69
CA SER A 8 -3.98 2.63 5.75
C SER A 8 -4.37 3.00 7.18
N ARG A 9 -4.82 2.02 7.99
CA ARG A 9 -5.18 2.27 9.39
C ARG A 9 -3.96 2.58 10.26
N LEU A 10 -2.84 1.89 10.04
CA LEU A 10 -1.60 2.09 10.81
C LEU A 10 -0.94 3.45 10.52
N SER A 11 -0.85 3.82 9.25
CA SER A 11 -0.26 5.09 8.78
C SER A 11 -1.18 6.30 8.92
N ARG A 12 -2.48 6.07 9.20
CA ARG A 12 -3.54 7.10 9.14
C ARG A 12 -3.67 7.79 7.77
N VAL A 13 -3.23 7.11 6.71
CA VAL A 13 -3.32 7.57 5.32
C VAL A 13 -4.43 6.78 4.63
N SER A 14 -5.30 7.45 3.86
CA SER A 14 -6.38 6.75 3.16
C SER A 14 -5.85 5.77 2.10
N VAL A 15 -6.56 4.66 1.84
CA VAL A 15 -6.24 3.73 0.74
C VAL A 15 -6.15 4.45 -0.60
N LYS A 16 -6.98 5.48 -0.84
CA LYS A 16 -6.94 6.29 -2.07
C LYS A 16 -5.61 7.04 -2.19
N THR A 17 -5.15 7.65 -1.11
CA THR A 17 -3.85 8.36 -1.07
C THR A 17 -2.69 7.40 -1.28
N LEU A 18 -2.73 6.20 -0.69
CA LEU A 18 -1.69 5.19 -0.91
C LEU A 18 -1.60 4.73 -2.37
N ARG A 19 -2.75 4.62 -3.07
CA ARG A 19 -2.77 4.35 -4.51
C ARG A 19 -2.20 5.52 -5.32
N PHE A 20 -2.52 6.75 -4.94
CA PHE A 20 -1.92 7.93 -5.55
C PHE A 20 -0.39 7.97 -5.35
N TYR A 21 0.10 7.61 -4.17
CA TYR A 21 1.55 7.52 -3.91
C TYR A 21 2.24 6.46 -4.75
N ASP A 22 1.58 5.33 -5.01
CA ASP A 22 2.06 4.30 -5.94
C ASP A 22 2.11 4.85 -7.38
N GLU A 23 1.04 5.52 -7.84
CA GLU A 23 0.94 6.13 -9.18
C GLU A 23 2.03 7.16 -9.45
N ILE A 24 2.34 8.03 -8.48
CA ILE A 24 3.40 9.04 -8.62
C ILE A 24 4.80 8.49 -8.26
N GLY A 25 4.89 7.23 -7.84
CA GLY A 25 6.15 6.57 -7.46
C GLY A 25 6.74 7.01 -6.11
N LEU A 26 5.98 7.73 -5.28
CA LEU A 26 6.40 8.15 -3.94
C LEU A 26 6.49 6.96 -2.96
N LEU A 27 5.52 6.05 -3.03
CA LEU A 27 5.49 4.84 -2.18
C LEU A 27 4.90 3.66 -2.95
N LYS A 28 5.77 2.76 -3.39
CA LYS A 28 5.34 1.55 -4.11
C LYS A 28 5.05 0.39 -3.15
N PRO A 29 4.02 -0.43 -3.40
CA PRO A 29 3.82 -1.66 -2.66
C PRO A 29 5.00 -2.61 -2.90
N VAL A 30 5.39 -3.38 -1.88
CA VAL A 30 6.42 -4.42 -2.02
C VAL A 30 5.95 -5.59 -2.87
N ALA A 31 4.63 -5.81 -2.93
CA ALA A 31 4.02 -6.81 -3.78
C ALA A 31 2.61 -6.41 -4.19
N VAL A 32 2.26 -6.82 -5.41
CA VAL A 32 0.90 -6.76 -5.94
C VAL A 32 0.48 -8.18 -6.31
N ASP A 33 -0.61 -8.65 -5.73
CA ASP A 33 -1.20 -9.93 -6.08
C ASP A 33 -1.68 -9.89 -7.53
N ARG A 34 -1.20 -10.82 -8.36
CA ARG A 34 -1.43 -10.81 -9.81
C ARG A 34 -2.83 -11.23 -10.21
N PHE A 35 -3.56 -11.91 -9.33
CA PHE A 35 -4.91 -12.43 -9.62
C PHE A 35 -6.00 -11.46 -9.16
N THR A 36 -5.76 -10.73 -8.08
CA THR A 36 -6.73 -9.86 -7.43
C THR A 36 -6.37 -8.38 -7.48
N GLY A 37 -5.11 -8.04 -7.78
CA GLY A 37 -4.60 -6.67 -7.74
C GLY A 37 -4.42 -6.10 -6.32
N TYR A 38 -4.50 -6.94 -5.29
CA TYR A 38 -4.28 -6.51 -3.91
C TYR A 38 -2.84 -6.06 -3.69
N ARG A 39 -2.68 -4.94 -2.98
CA ARG A 39 -1.38 -4.35 -2.66
C ARG A 39 -0.94 -4.70 -1.24
N TYR A 40 0.33 -5.02 -1.11
CA TYR A 40 0.97 -5.36 0.15
C TYR A 40 2.15 -4.44 0.42
N TYR A 41 2.32 -4.07 1.68
CA TYR A 41 3.36 -3.20 2.19
C TYR A 41 4.15 -3.93 3.28
N GLU A 42 5.37 -3.50 3.56
CA GLU A 42 6.15 -3.95 4.72
C GLU A 42 6.03 -3.00 5.90
N PHE A 43 6.38 -3.49 7.09
CA PHE A 43 6.49 -2.63 8.28
C PHE A 43 7.59 -1.57 8.13
N SER A 44 8.63 -1.85 7.36
CA SER A 44 9.71 -0.91 7.02
C SER A 44 9.25 0.30 6.20
N GLN A 45 8.05 0.25 5.62
CA GLN A 45 7.47 1.33 4.82
C GLN A 45 6.54 2.26 5.61
N LEU A 46 6.24 1.94 6.87
CA LEU A 46 5.53 2.81 7.83
C LEU A 46 6.48 3.89 8.36
#